data_AF-A0A1X2LYK0-F1
#
_entry.id   AF-A0A1X2LYK0-F1
#
_cell.length_a   1.000
_cell.length_b   1.000
_cell.length_c   1.000
_cell.angle_alpha   90.00
_cell.angle_beta   90.00
_cell.angle_gamma   90.00
#
_symmetry.space_group_name_H-M   'P 1'
#
loop_
_entity.id
_entity.type
_entity.pdbx_description
1 polymer ?
#
loop_
_entity_poly.entity_id
_entity_poly.type
_entity_poly.pdbx_seq_one_letter_code
_entity_poly.pdbx_strand_id
1 'polypeptide(L)'
;MMTDTVSASSGNAGGSLEPTTASKLLRLLEVDKEPVTRQRLAIGAWLTDNTPTAALQCSLRANGYGFLLKRRPVPWHICQDP
;
A
#
# COMPACT_ATOMS: atom_id res chain seq x y z
N MET A 1 3.19 -13.54 -44.92
CA MET A 1 2.20 -14.10 -43.98
C MET A 1 2.98 -15.00 -43.03
N MET A 2 3.05 -14.65 -41.75
CA MET A 2 3.28 -15.52 -40.59
C MET A 2 3.36 -14.60 -39.37
N THR A 3 2.22 -14.50 -38.70
CA THR A 3 1.99 -13.83 -37.42
C THR A 3 2.53 -14.72 -36.31
N ASP A 4 3.28 -14.16 -35.36
CA ASP A 4 3.29 -14.72 -34.01
C ASP A 4 3.10 -13.59 -33.01
N THR A 5 1.83 -13.41 -32.69
CA THR A 5 1.29 -12.67 -31.57
C THR A 5 1.83 -13.29 -30.28
N VAL A 6 2.77 -12.62 -29.61
CA VAL A 6 3.03 -12.93 -28.20
C VAL A 6 1.93 -12.28 -27.35
N SER A 7 0.88 -13.05 -27.12
CA SER A 7 -0.12 -12.77 -26.09
C SER A 7 0.55 -12.90 -24.72
N ALA A 8 0.97 -11.77 -24.16
CA ALA A 8 1.27 -11.68 -22.73
C ALA A 8 -0.05 -11.65 -21.96
N SER A 9 -0.65 -12.83 -21.80
CA SER A 9 -1.69 -13.09 -20.82
C SER A 9 -1.09 -12.97 -19.42
N SER A 10 -1.01 -11.77 -18.86
CA SER A 10 -0.72 -11.61 -17.43
C SER A 10 -2.04 -11.64 -16.69
N GLY A 11 -2.32 -12.80 -16.10
CA GLY A 11 -3.61 -13.21 -15.59
C GLY A 11 -4.29 -12.20 -14.65
N ASN A 12 -5.59 -12.06 -14.89
CA ASN A 12 -6.56 -11.54 -13.94
C ASN A 12 -6.55 -12.43 -12.66
N ALA A 13 -5.76 -12.06 -11.67
CA ALA A 13 -5.81 -12.64 -10.34
C ALA A 13 -6.88 -11.92 -9.52
N GLY A 14 -8.13 -12.38 -9.63
CA GLY A 14 -9.25 -12.00 -8.77
C GLY A 14 -9.10 -12.50 -7.34
N GLY A 15 -8.01 -12.14 -6.66
CA GLY A 15 -7.72 -12.54 -5.29
C GLY A 15 -7.48 -11.30 -4.43
N SER A 16 -8.51 -10.84 -3.73
CA SER A 16 -8.53 -9.72 -2.78
C SER A 16 -7.79 -8.47 -3.27
N LEU A 17 -8.55 -7.44 -3.67
CA LEU A 17 -8.03 -6.13 -4.11
C LEU A 17 -7.12 -5.45 -3.06
N GLU A 18 -7.13 -5.93 -1.83
CA GLU A 18 -6.32 -5.43 -0.73
C GLU A 18 -4.86 -5.86 -0.86
N PRO A 19 -3.91 -4.90 -0.92
CA PRO A 19 -2.50 -5.22 -1.02
C PRO A 19 -2.03 -5.95 0.24
N THR A 20 -1.49 -7.15 0.08
CA THR A 20 -0.95 -7.95 1.20
C THR A 20 0.52 -7.70 1.51
N THR A 21 1.23 -6.95 0.64
CA THR A 21 2.65 -6.64 0.80
C THR A 21 2.95 -5.19 0.48
N ALA A 22 4.05 -4.65 1.03
CA ALA A 22 4.49 -3.29 0.77
C ALA A 22 4.72 -3.05 -0.74
N SER A 23 5.37 -3.98 -1.45
CA SER A 23 5.61 -3.83 -2.89
C SER A 23 4.32 -3.83 -3.72
N LYS A 24 3.30 -4.62 -3.34
CA LYS A 24 1.98 -4.58 -4.00
C LYS A 24 1.30 -3.24 -3.76
N LEU A 25 1.35 -2.73 -2.53
CA LEU A 25 0.82 -1.40 -2.21
C LEU A 25 1.54 -0.31 -3.00
N LEU A 26 2.87 -0.33 -3.09
CA LEU A 26 3.63 0.67 -3.84
C LEU A 26 3.32 0.68 -5.34
N ARG A 27 3.09 -0.50 -5.94
CA ARG A 27 2.66 -0.60 -7.35
C ARG A 27 1.23 -0.09 -7.53
N LEU A 28 0.34 -0.42 -6.59
CA LEU A 28 -1.05 0.07 -6.59
C LEU A 28 -1.10 1.60 -6.51
N LEU A 29 -0.19 2.19 -5.75
CA LEU A 29 -0.03 3.64 -5.60
C LEU A 29 0.85 4.28 -6.68
N GLU A 30 1.36 3.49 -7.64
CA GLU A 30 2.24 3.95 -8.75
C GLU A 30 3.51 4.69 -8.28
N VAL A 31 4.04 4.34 -7.10
CA VAL A 31 5.23 4.96 -6.50
C VAL A 31 6.36 3.97 -6.25
N ASP A 32 6.32 2.75 -6.80
CA ASP A 32 7.34 1.72 -6.53
C ASP A 32 8.75 2.07 -7.02
N LYS A 33 8.85 3.00 -7.98
CA LYS A 33 10.11 3.55 -8.50
C LYS A 33 10.51 4.89 -7.90
N GLU A 34 9.65 5.47 -7.07
CA GLU A 34 9.87 6.78 -6.50
C GLU A 34 10.83 6.75 -5.30
N PRO A 35 11.46 7.87 -4.93
CA PRO A 35 12.26 7.96 -3.72
C PRO A 35 11.47 7.57 -2.47
N VAL A 36 12.15 7.01 -1.46
CA VAL A 36 11.53 6.56 -0.20
C VAL A 36 10.68 7.65 0.46
N THR A 37 11.08 8.93 0.38
CA THR A 37 10.27 10.05 0.90
C THR A 37 8.89 10.13 0.25
N ARG A 38 8.80 9.95 -1.07
CA ARG A 38 7.52 9.93 -1.82
C ARG A 38 6.72 8.68 -1.49
N GLN A 39 7.37 7.52 -1.45
CA GLN A 39 6.74 6.26 -1.03
C GLN A 39 6.10 6.36 0.36
N ARG A 40 6.80 6.95 1.33
CA ARG A 40 6.30 7.17 2.69
C ARG A 40 5.06 8.06 2.73
N LEU A 41 5.05 9.15 1.97
CA LEU A 41 3.91 10.07 1.90
C LEU A 41 2.69 9.36 1.31
N ALA A 42 2.87 8.62 0.21
CA ALA A 42 1.80 7.89 -0.44
C ALA A 42 1.21 6.77 0.45
N ILE A 43 2.06 5.97 1.10
CA ILE A 43 1.62 4.95 2.07
C ILE A 43 0.87 5.60 3.23
N GLY A 44 1.39 6.72 3.77
CA GLY A 44 0.75 7.44 4.87
C GLY A 44 -0.64 7.96 4.51
N ALA A 45 -0.79 8.54 3.31
CA ALA A 45 -2.08 8.99 2.79
C ALA A 45 -3.06 7.80 2.66
N TRP A 46 -2.62 6.71 2.01
CA TRP A 46 -3.47 5.52 1.84
C TRP A 46 -3.94 4.92 3.17
N LEU A 47 -3.08 4.89 4.20
CA LEU A 47 -3.42 4.41 5.53
C LEU A 47 -4.42 5.29 6.31
N THR A 48 -4.73 6.49 5.82
CA THR A 48 -5.74 7.37 6.42
C THR A 48 -7.15 6.85 6.12
N ASP A 49 -7.36 6.35 4.90
CA ASP A 49 -8.67 5.89 4.41
C ASP A 49 -8.82 4.37 4.46
N ASN A 50 -7.73 3.62 4.66
CA ASN A 50 -7.70 2.17 4.57
C ASN A 50 -7.11 1.51 5.82
N THR A 51 -7.72 0.43 6.28
CA THR A 51 -7.18 -0.38 7.38
C THR A 51 -6.30 -1.50 6.82
N PRO A 52 -4.97 -1.47 7.03
CA PRO A 52 -4.10 -2.49 6.47
C PRO A 52 -4.36 -3.86 7.10
N THR A 53 -4.43 -4.90 6.28
CA THR A 53 -4.49 -6.29 6.73
C THR A 53 -3.28 -6.65 7.61
N ALA A 54 -3.39 -7.67 8.46
CA ALA A 54 -2.26 -8.11 9.30
C ALA A 54 -1.01 -8.47 8.47
N ALA A 55 -1.20 -9.09 7.30
CA ALA A 55 -0.13 -9.42 6.37
C ALA A 55 0.56 -8.15 5.85
N LEU A 56 -0.21 -7.13 5.44
CA LEU A 56 0.34 -5.85 5.00
C LEU A 56 1.07 -5.13 6.14
N GLN A 57 0.53 -5.14 7.36
CA GLN A 57 1.18 -4.55 8.51
C GLN A 57 2.55 -5.21 8.81
N CYS A 58 2.61 -6.54 8.77
CA CYS A 58 3.87 -7.27 8.91
C CYS A 58 4.87 -6.90 7.81
N SER A 59 4.41 -6.86 6.56
CA SER A 59 5.25 -6.47 5.42
C SER A 59 5.76 -5.03 5.54
N LEU A 60 4.92 -4.08 5.91
CA LEU A 60 5.31 -2.68 6.12
C LEU A 60 6.35 -2.54 7.24
N ARG A 61 6.22 -3.29 8.35
CA ARG A 61 7.22 -3.31 9.42
C ARG A 61 8.56 -3.85 8.92
N ALA A 62 8.54 -4.98 8.21
CA ALA A 62 9.74 -5.61 7.67
C ALA A 62 10.47 -4.73 6.63
N ASN A 63 9.75 -3.84 5.93
CA ASN A 63 10.30 -2.94 4.92
C ASN A 63 10.59 -1.52 5.43
N GLY A 64 10.62 -1.30 6.75
CA GLY A 64 10.99 0.00 7.35
C GLY A 64 9.86 1.03 7.44
N TYR A 65 8.65 0.68 7.04
CA TYR A 65 7.45 1.54 7.11
C TYR A 65 6.66 1.40 8.42
N GLY A 66 7.14 0.60 9.37
CA GLY A 66 6.42 0.28 10.61
C GLY A 66 6.05 1.49 11.49
N PHE A 67 6.75 2.62 11.37
CA PHE A 67 6.42 3.85 12.10
C PHE A 67 5.10 4.49 11.61
N LEU A 68 4.67 4.23 10.36
CA LEU A 68 3.40 4.73 9.82
C LEU A 68 2.19 4.07 10.49
N LEU A 69 2.32 2.80 10.90
CA LEU A 69 1.24 2.04 11.53
C LEU A 69 0.90 2.52 12.94
N LYS A 70 1.78 3.30 13.58
CA LYS A 70 1.59 3.83 14.94
C LYS A 70 0.83 5.15 14.95
N ARG A 71 0.67 5.81 13.80
CA ARG A 71 -0.05 7.07 13.67
C ARG A 71 -1.47 6.80 13.18
N ARG A 72 -2.35 6.33 14.07
CA ARG A 72 -3.75 6.73 13.92
C ARG A 72 -3.84 8.13 14.51
N PRO A 73 -4.14 9.19 13.74
CA PRO A 73 -4.57 10.43 14.37
C PRO A 73 -5.79 10.04 15.23
N VAL A 74 -5.70 10.27 16.53
CA VAL A 74 -6.93 10.39 17.31
C VAL A 74 -7.76 11.47 16.62
N PRO A 75 -9.03 11.24 16.30
CA PRO A 75 -9.89 12.31 15.81
C PRO A 75 -9.74 13.46 16.80
N TRP A 76 -9.46 14.67 16.32
CA TRP A 76 -9.22 15.85 17.16
C TRP A 76 -10.36 16.08 18.16
N HIS A 77 -11.57 15.60 17.84
CA HIS A 77 -12.76 15.57 18.69
C HIS A 77 -12.64 14.70 19.96
N ILE A 78 -11.69 13.77 20.05
CA ILE A 78 -11.50 12.87 21.22
C ILE A 78 -10.53 13.48 22.24
N CYS A 79 -9.73 14.49 21.85
CA CYS A 79 -8.86 15.24 22.76
C CYS A 79 -9.51 16.53 23.29
N GLN A 80 -10.82 16.71 23.08
CA GLN A 80 -11.54 17.78 23.73
C GLN A 80 -12.12 17.26 25.05
N ASP A 81 -11.35 17.45 26.12
CA ASP A 81 -11.78 17.30 27.51
C ASP A 81 -11.24 18.50 28.31
N PRO A 82 -12.01 19.08 29.24
CA PRO A 82 -13.46 19.27 29.28
C PRO A 82 -13.91 20.69 28.88
#